data_AF-F4XV10-F1
#
_entry.id   AF-F4XV10-F1
#
_cell.length_a   1.000
_cell.length_b   1.000
_cell.length_c   1.000
_cell.angle_alpha   90.00
_cell.angle_beta   90.00
_cell.angle_gamma   90.00
#
_symmetry.space_group_name_H-M   'P 1'
#
loop_
_entity.id
_entity.type
_entity.pdbx_description
1 polymer ?
#
loop_
_entity_poly.entity_id
_entity_poly.type
_entity_poly.pdbx_seq_one_letter_code
_entity_poly.pdbx_strand_id
1 'polypeptide(L)'
;MRFAPTPKQVLEWIASEEVVAGALSLEELQRYRLDFSQTRFRILYIDSHKIPSGSILIGPTVERNLQQEIHKALESASSSMAASVGYIPNAKAPDYDYLIDVVQKVRPIAERIQEKPAPLYSLPFEL
;
A
#
# COMPACT_ATOMS: atom_id res chain seq x y z
N MET A 1 0.46 2.15 19.97
CA MET A 1 0.28 1.82 18.54
C MET A 1 1.34 0.81 18.14
N ARG A 2 1.01 -0.21 17.33
CA ARG A 2 1.96 -1.21 16.83
C ARG A 2 1.92 -1.22 15.30
N PHE A 3 3.07 -1.45 14.66
CA PHE A 3 3.18 -1.56 13.20
C PHE A 3 3.38 -3.03 12.84
N ALA A 4 2.39 -3.62 12.18
CA ALA A 4 2.52 -4.97 11.67
C ALA A 4 3.39 -4.98 10.41
N PRO A 5 4.31 -5.93 10.26
CA PRO A 5 5.14 -6.05 9.06
C PRO A 5 4.36 -6.57 7.84
N THR A 6 3.22 -7.24 8.05
CA THR A 6 2.40 -7.80 6.96
C THR A 6 0.90 -7.72 7.28
N PRO A 7 0.03 -7.71 6.25
CA PRO A 7 -1.42 -7.76 6.44
C PRO A 7 -1.88 -9.01 7.19
N LYS A 8 -1.25 -10.16 6.96
CA LYS A 8 -1.55 -11.39 7.68
C LYS A 8 -1.25 -11.25 9.17
N GLN A 9 -0.13 -10.61 9.53
CA GLN A 9 0.21 -10.34 10.93
C GLN A 9 -0.83 -9.43 11.61
N VAL A 10 -1.41 -8.46 10.88
CA VAL A 10 -2.52 -7.64 11.41
C VAL A 10 -3.69 -8.53 11.81
N LEU A 11 -4.09 -9.47 10.94
CA LEU A 11 -5.21 -10.37 11.23
C LEU A 11 -4.89 -11.33 12.38
N GLU A 12 -3.66 -11.83 12.48
CA GLU A 12 -3.18 -12.65 13.60
C GLU A 12 -3.32 -11.92 14.95
N TRP A 13 -2.91 -10.64 15.00
CA TRP A 13 -3.02 -9.84 16.22
C TRP A 13 -4.47 -9.54 16.60
N ILE A 14 -5.36 -9.33 15.62
CA ILE A 14 -6.79 -9.15 15.89
C ILE A 14 -7.40 -10.47 16.40
N ALA A 15 -7.08 -11.59 15.75
CA ALA A 15 -7.58 -12.91 16.13
C ALA A 15 -7.11 -13.36 17.52
N SER A 16 -5.93 -12.92 17.93
CA SER A 16 -5.33 -13.21 19.24
C SER A 16 -5.67 -12.15 20.30
N GLU A 17 -6.57 -11.21 19.98
CA GLU A 17 -6.99 -10.10 20.86
C GLU A 17 -5.85 -9.18 21.33
N GLU A 18 -4.69 -9.21 20.67
CA GLU A 18 -3.56 -8.32 20.96
C GLU A 18 -3.82 -6.86 20.53
N VAL A 19 -4.67 -6.67 19.52
CA VAL A 19 -5.13 -5.37 19.05
C VAL A 19 -6.63 -5.41 18.77
N VAL A 20 -7.31 -4.28 18.99
CA VAL A 20 -8.76 -4.16 18.78
C VAL A 20 -9.15 -3.89 17.32
N ALA A 21 -8.23 -3.39 16.52
CA ALA A 21 -8.43 -3.05 15.11
C ALA A 21 -7.09 -2.96 14.38
N GLY A 22 -7.13 -3.05 13.06
CA GLY A 22 -5.99 -2.85 12.17
C GLY A 22 -6.42 -2.33 10.80
N ALA A 23 -5.47 -1.81 10.04
CA ALA A 23 -5.68 -1.29 8.69
C ALA A 23 -4.92 -2.18 7.69
N LEU A 24 -5.60 -2.55 6.59
CA LEU A 24 -5.08 -3.34 5.48
C LEU A 24 -5.97 -3.14 4.25
N SER A 25 -5.53 -3.56 3.07
CA SER A 25 -6.37 -3.53 1.87
C SER A 25 -7.52 -4.53 1.95
N LEU A 26 -8.59 -4.27 1.19
CA LEU A 26 -9.75 -5.17 1.13
C LEU A 26 -9.37 -6.51 0.50
N GLU A 27 -8.50 -6.48 -0.51
CA GLU A 27 -7.98 -7.66 -1.20
C GLU A 27 -7.19 -8.56 -0.24
N GLU A 28 -6.35 -7.98 0.61
CA GLU A 28 -5.59 -8.74 1.63
C GLU A 28 -6.50 -9.33 2.69
N LEU A 29 -7.51 -8.58 3.15
CA LEU A 29 -8.52 -9.11 4.07
C LEU A 29 -9.24 -10.31 3.46
N GLN A 30 -9.70 -10.19 2.20
CA GLN A 30 -10.39 -11.27 1.50
C GLN A 30 -9.50 -12.49 1.30
N ARG A 31 -8.22 -12.28 0.98
CA ARG A 31 -7.21 -13.33 0.79
C ARG A 31 -6.95 -14.10 2.08
N TYR A 32 -6.72 -13.42 3.20
CA TYR A 32 -6.21 -14.06 4.42
C TYR A 32 -7.28 -14.39 5.46
N ARG A 33 -8.48 -13.79 5.43
CA ARG A 33 -9.52 -14.04 6.45
C ARG A 33 -9.89 -15.51 6.63
N LEU A 34 -9.77 -16.32 5.56
CA LEU A 34 -10.13 -17.74 5.59
C LEU A 34 -9.16 -18.57 6.43
N ASP A 35 -7.92 -18.09 6.62
CA ASP A 35 -6.93 -18.73 7.49
C ASP A 35 -7.34 -18.67 8.98
N PHE A 36 -8.26 -17.76 9.35
CA PHE A 36 -8.70 -17.50 10.72
C PHE A 36 -10.15 -17.91 10.95
N SER A 37 -10.46 -19.19 10.72
CA SER A 37 -11.84 -19.73 10.77
C SER A 37 -12.60 -19.47 12.08
N GLN A 38 -11.89 -19.28 13.20
CA GLN A 38 -12.47 -19.02 14.52
C GLN A 38 -12.73 -17.54 14.81
N THR A 39 -12.31 -16.64 13.92
CA THR A 39 -12.39 -15.19 14.12
C THR A 39 -13.30 -14.56 13.07
N ARG A 40 -14.26 -13.75 13.53
CA ARG A 40 -15.14 -12.97 12.64
C ARG A 40 -14.63 -11.55 12.54
N PHE A 41 -14.00 -11.23 11.41
CA PHE A 41 -13.60 -9.85 11.12
C PHE A 41 -14.79 -9.01 10.66
N ARG A 42 -14.81 -7.73 11.07
CA ARG A 42 -15.75 -6.71 10.60
C ARG A 42 -14.98 -5.53 10.06
N ILE A 43 -15.44 -4.99 8.94
CA ILE A 43 -14.90 -3.75 8.37
C ILE A 43 -15.51 -2.57 9.13
N LEU A 44 -14.67 -1.75 9.75
CA LEU A 44 -15.09 -0.55 10.49
C LEU A 44 -15.20 0.68 9.58
N TYR A 45 -14.32 0.77 8.57
CA TYR A 45 -14.24 1.88 7.63
C TYR A 45 -13.62 1.39 6.31
N ILE A 46 -14.08 1.95 5.18
CA ILE A 46 -13.49 1.77 3.85
C ILE A 46 -13.19 3.17 3.32
N ASP A 47 -11.93 3.41 2.97
CA ASP A 47 -11.57 4.65 2.28
C ASP A 47 -12.17 4.63 0.85
N SER A 48 -12.93 5.67 0.51
CA SER A 48 -13.55 5.82 -0.81
C SER A 48 -12.59 6.33 -1.89
N HIS A 49 -11.42 6.84 -1.50
CA HIS A 49 -10.43 7.33 -2.45
C HIS A 49 -9.83 6.15 -3.22
N LYS A 50 -9.76 6.29 -4.55
CA LYS A 50 -9.13 5.27 -5.39
C LYS A 50 -7.63 5.31 -5.17
N ILE A 51 -7.06 4.18 -4.76
CA ILE A 51 -5.62 4.00 -4.72
C ILE A 51 -5.15 3.70 -6.15
N PRO A 52 -4.22 4.48 -6.72
CA PRO A 52 -3.67 4.22 -8.04
C PRO A 52 -2.95 2.86 -8.07
N SER A 53 -3.01 2.17 -9.20
CA SER A 53 -2.26 0.92 -9.40
C SER A 53 -0.76 1.12 -9.19
N GLY A 54 -0.03 0.06 -8.87
CA GLY A 54 1.42 0.10 -8.81
C GLY A 54 2.07 0.35 -10.18
N SER A 55 3.28 0.89 -10.18
CA SER A 55 4.09 1.11 -11.38
C SER A 55 5.41 0.34 -11.29
N ILE A 56 5.93 -0.09 -12.44
CA ILE A 56 7.31 -0.58 -12.54
C ILE A 56 8.20 0.64 -12.72
N LEU A 57 9.19 0.79 -11.84
CA LEU A 57 10.15 1.89 -11.88
C LEU A 57 11.51 1.38 -12.33
N ILE A 58 12.15 2.08 -13.27
CA ILE A 58 13.51 1.81 -13.71
C ILE A 58 14.41 2.88 -13.11
N GLY A 59 15.47 2.46 -12.43
CA GLY A 59 16.43 3.37 -11.81
C GLY A 59 17.10 4.26 -12.87
N PRO A 60 17.31 5.57 -12.59
CA PRO A 60 17.89 6.49 -13.57
C PRO A 60 19.35 6.17 -13.90
N THR A 61 20.02 5.38 -13.06
CA THR A 61 21.42 4.93 -13.24
C THR A 61 21.56 3.72 -14.15
N VAL A 62 20.47 3.08 -14.54
CA VAL A 62 20.48 1.96 -15.49
C VAL A 62 20.89 2.49 -16.86
N GLU A 63 21.80 1.78 -17.54
CA GLU A 63 22.27 2.16 -18.88
C GLU A 63 21.09 2.25 -19.87
N ARG A 64 21.09 3.26 -20.75
CA ARG A 64 19.92 3.60 -21.58
C ARG A 64 19.47 2.47 -22.50
N ASN A 65 20.38 1.74 -23.13
CA ASN A 65 20.02 0.61 -23.99
C ASN A 65 19.34 -0.49 -23.15
N LEU A 66 19.85 -0.77 -21.96
CA LEU A 66 19.22 -1.70 -21.03
C LEU A 66 17.81 -1.24 -20.59
N GLN A 67 17.61 0.06 -20.36
CA GLN A 67 16.26 0.58 -20.07
C GLN A 67 15.28 0.29 -21.23
N GLN A 68 15.73 0.46 -22.48
CA GLN A 68 14.92 0.18 -23.67
C GLN A 68 14.64 -1.32 -23.84
N GLU A 69 15.62 -2.17 -23.53
CA GLU A 69 15.42 -3.62 -23.55
C GLU A 69 14.41 -4.07 -22.50
N ILE A 70 14.49 -3.53 -21.28
CA ILE A 70 13.50 -3.80 -20.22
C ILE A 70 12.11 -3.36 -20.67
N HIS A 71 11.99 -2.17 -21.25
CA HIS A 71 10.70 -1.66 -21.74
C HIS A 71 10.10 -2.60 -22.79
N LYS A 72 10.88 -2.96 -23.82
CA LYS A 72 10.43 -3.89 -24.87
C LYS A 72 10.05 -5.26 -24.32
N ALA A 73 10.79 -5.78 -23.34
CA ALA A 73 10.49 -7.06 -22.72
C ALA A 73 9.13 -7.02 -21.99
N LEU A 74 8.84 -5.92 -21.29
CA LEU A 74 7.55 -5.72 -20.63
C LEU A 74 6.40 -5.52 -21.62
N GLU A 75 6.62 -4.76 -22.70
CA GLU A 75 5.61 -4.53 -23.74
C GLU A 75 5.28 -5.78 -24.56
N SER A 76 6.27 -6.65 -24.77
CA SER A 76 6.13 -7.87 -25.57
C SER A 76 5.57 -9.06 -24.78
N ALA A 77 5.29 -8.90 -23.48
CA ALA A 77 4.65 -9.92 -22.67
C ALA A 77 3.30 -10.34 -23.28
N SER A 78 3.04 -11.65 -23.36
CA SER A 78 1.76 -12.13 -23.87
C SER A 78 0.61 -11.63 -23.00
N SER A 79 -0.56 -11.40 -23.61
CA SER A 79 -1.75 -10.96 -22.88
C SER A 79 -2.12 -11.90 -21.73
N SER A 80 -1.98 -13.22 -21.93
CA SER A 80 -2.18 -14.23 -20.88
C SER A 80 -1.22 -14.09 -19.71
N MET A 81 0.06 -13.80 -19.99
CA MET A 81 1.08 -13.63 -18.97
C MET A 81 0.83 -12.34 -18.19
N ALA A 82 0.63 -11.22 -18.89
CA ALA A 82 0.34 -9.93 -18.28
C ALA A 82 -0.92 -9.99 -17.39
N ALA A 83 -2.00 -10.58 -17.87
CA ALA A 83 -3.25 -10.71 -17.13
C ALA A 83 -3.11 -11.56 -15.86
N SER A 84 -2.28 -12.63 -15.88
CA SER A 84 -2.11 -13.52 -14.72
C SER A 84 -1.49 -12.83 -13.49
N VAL A 85 -0.75 -11.75 -13.72
CA VAL A 85 -0.13 -10.94 -12.66
C VAL A 85 -0.77 -9.55 -12.52
N GLY A 86 -1.86 -9.28 -13.25
CA GLY A 86 -2.54 -7.98 -13.24
C GLY A 86 -1.72 -6.83 -13.83
N TYR A 87 -0.73 -7.13 -14.68
CA TYR A 87 0.08 -6.13 -15.38
C TYR A 87 -0.65 -5.63 -16.63
N ILE A 88 -0.60 -4.32 -16.87
CA ILE A 88 -1.17 -3.69 -18.07
C ILE A 88 -0.02 -3.08 -18.87
N PRO A 89 0.40 -3.73 -19.98
CA PRO A 89 1.43 -3.18 -20.84
C PRO A 89 0.94 -1.87 -21.47
N ASN A 90 1.84 -0.91 -21.67
CA ASN A 90 1.55 0.39 -22.29
C ASN A 90 0.50 1.25 -21.58
N ALA A 91 0.19 0.97 -20.32
CA ALA A 91 -0.64 1.85 -19.52
C ALA A 91 0.09 3.19 -19.27
N LYS A 92 -0.67 4.29 -19.29
CA LYS A 92 -0.17 5.57 -18.80
C LYS A 92 0.21 5.42 -17.33
N ALA A 93 1.30 6.07 -16.91
CA ALA A 93 1.67 6.17 -15.51
C ALA A 93 0.47 6.67 -14.68
N PRO A 94 0.09 5.96 -13.60
CA PRO A 94 -0.95 6.40 -12.69
C PRO A 94 -0.62 7.76 -12.07
N ASP A 95 -1.66 8.53 -11.78
CA ASP A 95 -1.55 9.75 -11.00
C ASP A 95 -1.40 9.40 -9.51
N TYR A 96 -0.32 9.86 -8.89
CA TYR A 96 0.01 9.60 -7.49
C TYR A 96 -0.18 10.82 -6.58
N ASP A 97 -0.69 11.95 -7.09
CA ASP A 97 -0.76 13.23 -6.35
C ASP A 97 -1.52 13.08 -5.03
N TYR A 98 -2.66 12.38 -5.05
CA TYR A 98 -3.42 12.09 -3.82
C TYR A 98 -2.60 11.28 -2.80
N LEU A 99 -1.87 10.25 -3.24
CA LEU A 99 -1.06 9.43 -2.33
C LEU A 99 0.10 10.25 -1.75
N ILE A 100 0.72 11.09 -2.58
CA ILE A 100 1.77 12.01 -2.18
C ILE A 100 1.25 12.96 -1.08
N ASP A 101 0.08 13.56 -1.29
CA ASP A 101 -0.57 14.45 -0.31
C ASP A 101 -0.85 13.74 1.02
N VAL A 102 -1.36 12.51 0.98
CA VAL A 102 -1.61 11.70 2.19
C VAL A 102 -0.29 11.44 2.94
N VAL A 103 0.77 11.04 2.23
CA VAL A 103 2.09 10.78 2.85
C VAL A 103 2.66 12.06 3.46
N GLN A 104 2.56 13.20 2.78
CA GLN A 104 3.04 14.48 3.28
C GLN A 104 2.31 14.91 4.55
N LYS A 105 0.99 14.66 4.65
CA LYS A 105 0.19 14.95 5.85
C LYS A 105 0.51 14.01 7.01
N VAL A 106 0.75 12.73 6.74
CA VAL A 106 0.91 11.69 7.78
C VAL A 106 2.35 11.63 8.31
N ARG A 107 3.37 11.93 7.48
CA ARG A 107 4.79 11.82 7.88
C ARG A 107 5.12 12.55 9.21
N PRO A 108 4.72 13.80 9.43
CA PRO A 108 5.02 14.51 10.69
C PRO A 108 4.38 13.85 11.91
N ILE A 109 3.21 13.22 11.75
CA ILE A 109 2.51 12.51 12.82
C ILE A 109 3.24 11.20 13.13
N ALA A 110 3.66 10.47 12.09
CA ALA A 110 4.35 9.19 12.22
C ALA A 110 5.69 9.32 12.95
N GLU A 111 6.47 10.37 12.66
CA GLU A 111 7.75 10.66 13.31
C GLU A 111 7.61 10.96 14.81
N ARG A 112 6.44 11.46 15.23
CA ARG A 112 6.18 11.93 16.60
C ARG A 112 5.24 11.04 17.38
N ILE A 113 4.86 9.88 16.83
CA ILE A 113 3.83 9.01 17.41
C ILE A 113 4.22 8.39 18.76
N GLN A 114 5.52 8.41 19.09
CA GLN A 114 6.06 7.94 20.36
C GLN A 114 6.21 9.06 21.41
N GLU A 115 6.03 10.33 21.03
CA GLU A 115 6.02 11.45 21.97
C GLU A 115 4.85 11.30 22.95
N LYS A 116 5.02 11.84 24.17
CA LYS A 116 3.98 11.83 25.20
C LYS A 116 3.67 13.29 25.58
N PRO A 117 2.47 13.81 25.26
CA PRO A 117 1.39 13.16 24.51
C PRO A 117 1.70 13.04 23.01
N ALA A 118 1.17 12.01 22.34
CA ALA A 118 1.34 11.85 20.90
C ALA A 118 0.43 12.86 20.17
N PRO A 119 0.96 13.80 19.37
CA PRO A 119 0.14 14.72 18.61
C PRO A 119 -0.55 13.96 17.47
N LEU A 120 -1.89 13.88 17.51
CA LEU A 120 -2.71 13.25 16.45
C LEU A 120 -3.25 14.27 15.44
N TYR A 121 -2.71 15.49 15.44
CA TYR A 121 -3.09 16.60 14.58
C TYR A 121 -1.84 17.24 13.97
N SER A 122 -1.96 17.76 12.75
CA SER A 122 -0.91 18.59 12.15
C SER A 122 -0.84 19.93 12.88
N LEU A 123 0.34 20.33 13.35
CA LEU A 123 0.58 21.73 13.73
C LEU A 123 0.59 22.57 12.44
N PRO A 124 -0.04 23.77 12.43
CA PRO A 124 0.07 24.67 11.29
C PRO A 124 1.55 24.99 11.04
N PHE A 125 1.98 24.93 9.77
CA PHE A 125 3.29 25.43 9.36
C PHE A 125 3.33 26.94 9.62
N GLU A 126 4.13 27.39 10.58
CA GLU A 126 4.49 28.81 10.68
C GLU A 126 5.51 29.12 9.58
N LEU A 127 5.18 30.09 8.72
CA LEU A 127 6.05 30.69 7.70
C LEU A 127 7.08 31.62 8.33
#